data_AF-A0A928NS00-F1
#
_entry.id   AF-A0A928NS00-F1
#
_cell.length_a   1.000
_cell.length_b   1.000
_cell.length_c   1.000
_cell.angle_alpha   90.00
_cell.angle_beta   90.00
_cell.angle_gamma   90.00
#
_symmetry.space_group_name_H-M   'P 1'
#
loop_
_entity.id
_entity.type
_entity.pdbx_description
1 polymer ?
#
loop_
_entity_poly.entity_id
_entity_poly.type
_entity_poly.pdbx_seq_one_letter_code
_entity_poly.pdbx_strand_id
1 'polypeptide(L)'
;MMNKIVIRVFLLLLLSAMMFSLIGCTTNDEPPKIPGTNITLYTGPYSEVNGALAGVDDLGRELLYDDQTIDLNDKKVGIFYFLWQGEHGTSGPYDNYKIATETPEALTSEARWIRNGGGSVGQHHFWGEPLFGYYKSSDDWVLRKHVQMLADAGVDFLVLDATNSFPYVERVKQVIAIWYEYLELGYKVPKIAFYTNSQSGATMKAIYNNLHNNKKFNEQYPRLSELWYNWDGKPMIVGLEAEASDEIKEYFTIKESTWPNAGRTDNGFPWMEFDRLLSDDAVYGVNGRKEVLNVSIAQHSATCTMSFTAWYGANDRTRSWHDGVNDTSENAILYGYNFAEQWEWALKQDTEMIFVTGWNEWVAQRQPVYDTNRPIVFVDCADPNTSRDAEPMRGLFGDNYYMQLCYYIAQYKGAANRVNVGENQTIDINGDFSQWDAASVTAKYLDYSNDTVDRDCRGFGRLKYQNTTGRNDIVNMKIAKDADNLYFYVDTAAALTAPEGETWMTLFIDSGNNDNANWYGYDFKVDPASGKLYKSNGDWNWQEVATVTVKYEGNKLMLSVKRADIGTQDAVDIQFKWADNYQKNELDTYDVWTLYCDGDAAPYGRLNYVYSEVAHKTSK
;
A
#
# COMPACT_ATOMS: atom_id res chain seq x y z
N MET A 1 32.48 -42.97 -55.34
CA MET A 1 33.16 -44.19 -54.81
C MET A 1 32.51 -44.47 -53.46
N MET A 2 31.73 -45.54 -53.33
CA MET A 2 32.08 -46.82 -52.63
C MET A 2 32.28 -46.64 -51.11
N ASN A 3 31.68 -47.38 -50.16
CA ASN A 3 30.63 -48.44 -50.11
C ASN A 3 29.93 -48.26 -48.73
N LYS A 4 28.61 -48.42 -48.47
CA LYS A 4 27.61 -49.48 -48.71
C LYS A 4 27.70 -50.77 -47.82
N ILE A 5 26.78 -50.83 -46.85
CA ILE A 5 26.05 -52.00 -46.27
C ILE A 5 26.80 -52.88 -45.24
N VAL A 6 26.07 -53.32 -44.18
CA VAL A 6 26.08 -54.64 -43.46
C VAL A 6 25.89 -54.50 -41.91
N ILE A 7 25.11 -55.30 -41.15
CA ILE A 7 23.77 -55.94 -41.35
C ILE A 7 23.17 -56.49 -39.99
N ARG A 8 21.90 -56.17 -39.63
CA ARG A 8 20.90 -57.02 -38.86
C ARG A 8 21.17 -57.43 -37.37
N VAL A 9 20.24 -57.91 -36.48
CA VAL A 9 18.75 -58.13 -36.39
C VAL A 9 18.33 -58.63 -34.97
N PHE A 10 17.19 -58.15 -34.42
CA PHE A 10 16.21 -58.81 -33.48
C PHE A 10 16.66 -59.39 -32.12
N LEU A 11 15.79 -59.78 -31.16
CA LEU A 11 14.53 -59.23 -30.58
C LEU A 11 14.10 -60.13 -29.37
N LEU A 12 13.42 -59.57 -28.36
CA LEU A 12 12.43 -60.19 -27.43
C LEU A 12 12.80 -61.12 -26.23
N LEU A 13 12.19 -60.77 -25.08
CA LEU A 13 11.57 -61.59 -23.99
C LEU A 13 12.50 -62.38 -23.03
N LEU A 14 12.42 -62.24 -21.69
CA LEU A 14 11.22 -62.37 -20.83
C LEU A 14 11.38 -61.79 -19.40
N LEU A 15 10.25 -61.73 -18.67
CA LEU A 15 10.00 -61.42 -17.24
C LEU A 15 10.90 -62.21 -16.23
N SER A 16 11.08 -61.88 -14.94
CA SER A 16 10.66 -60.77 -14.04
C SER A 16 11.30 -60.93 -12.64
N ALA A 17 11.62 -59.86 -11.91
CA ALA A 17 11.66 -59.84 -10.43
C ALA A 17 11.71 -58.39 -9.90
N MET A 18 10.94 -58.08 -8.84
CA MET A 18 10.92 -56.76 -8.19
C MET A 18 12.02 -56.63 -7.14
N MET A 19 12.69 -55.48 -7.07
CA MET A 19 13.06 -54.87 -5.79
C MET A 19 13.27 -53.35 -5.92
N PHE A 20 12.79 -52.60 -4.93
CA PHE A 20 12.86 -51.14 -4.87
C PHE A 20 14.27 -50.64 -4.53
N SER A 21 14.68 -49.52 -5.15
CA SER A 21 15.24 -48.38 -4.42
C SER A 21 15.15 -47.12 -5.29
N LEU A 22 14.69 -46.01 -4.71
CA LEU A 22 14.66 -44.70 -5.38
C LEU A 22 16.01 -43.99 -5.20
N ILE A 23 16.53 -43.41 -6.28
CA ILE A 23 17.22 -42.11 -6.25
C ILE A 23 16.74 -41.34 -7.48
N GLY A 24 16.01 -40.25 -7.27
CA GLY A 24 15.68 -39.29 -8.31
C GLY A 24 16.53 -38.03 -8.12
N CYS A 25 17.15 -37.55 -9.19
CA CYS A 25 17.74 -36.21 -9.28
C CYS A 25 17.26 -35.54 -10.56
N THR A 26 16.26 -34.68 -10.40
CA THR A 26 16.12 -33.36 -11.06
C THR A 26 16.65 -33.20 -12.49
N THR A 27 15.73 -33.16 -13.45
CA THR A 27 15.93 -32.38 -14.68
C THR A 27 15.78 -30.89 -14.37
N ASN A 28 16.76 -30.08 -14.80
CA ASN A 28 16.53 -28.65 -14.98
C ASN A 28 15.82 -28.48 -16.33
N ASP A 29 14.50 -28.62 -16.33
CA ASP A 29 13.71 -28.38 -17.53
C ASP A 29 13.61 -26.87 -17.76
N GLU A 30 14.04 -26.39 -18.93
CA GLU A 30 13.80 -25.00 -19.32
C GLU A 30 12.28 -24.74 -19.37
N PRO A 31 11.80 -23.59 -18.87
CA PRO A 31 10.38 -23.28 -18.90
C PRO A 31 9.85 -23.25 -20.35
N PRO A 32 8.62 -23.73 -20.60
CA PRO A 32 8.08 -23.88 -21.94
C PRO A 32 7.97 -22.53 -22.66
N LYS A 33 8.46 -22.50 -23.90
CA LYS A 33 8.43 -21.35 -24.82
C LYS A 33 7.37 -21.56 -25.88
N ILE A 34 6.69 -20.48 -26.28
CA ILE A 34 5.72 -20.52 -27.38
C ILE A 34 6.47 -20.67 -28.73
N PRO A 35 6.09 -21.60 -29.63
CA PRO A 35 6.77 -21.77 -30.91
C PRO A 35 6.57 -20.57 -31.86
N GLY A 36 7.47 -19.60 -31.81
CA GLY A 36 7.49 -18.44 -32.71
C GLY A 36 7.78 -17.10 -32.05
N THR A 37 7.60 -17.01 -30.72
CA THR A 37 7.87 -15.81 -29.93
C THR A 37 8.82 -16.13 -28.76
N ASN A 38 9.57 -15.13 -28.30
CA ASN A 38 10.52 -15.29 -27.17
C ASN A 38 9.82 -15.32 -25.79
N ILE A 39 8.50 -15.54 -25.77
CA ILE A 39 7.68 -15.57 -24.57
C ILE A 39 7.95 -16.86 -23.79
N THR A 40 8.19 -16.71 -22.50
CA THR A 40 8.31 -17.82 -21.54
C THR A 40 7.03 -17.88 -20.73
N LEU A 41 6.40 -19.06 -20.65
CA LEU A 41 5.19 -19.23 -19.83
C LEU A 41 5.55 -19.37 -18.35
N TYR A 42 4.69 -18.86 -17.47
CA TYR A 42 4.82 -19.08 -16.04
C TYR A 42 4.47 -20.52 -15.64
N THR A 43 5.29 -21.08 -14.75
CA THR A 43 5.13 -22.46 -14.24
C THR A 43 5.28 -22.54 -12.71
N GLY A 44 5.27 -21.41 -12.01
CA GLY A 44 5.38 -21.37 -10.55
C GLY A 44 4.04 -21.63 -9.84
N PRO A 45 3.99 -21.48 -8.51
CA PRO A 45 2.78 -21.65 -7.72
C PRO A 45 1.74 -20.55 -8.01
N TYR A 46 0.46 -20.86 -7.82
CA TYR A 46 -0.64 -19.93 -8.01
C TYR A 46 -1.35 -19.63 -6.69
N SER A 47 -1.95 -18.45 -6.58
CA SER A 47 -2.93 -18.13 -5.56
C SER A 47 -4.33 -18.62 -6.00
N GLU A 48 -5.16 -19.03 -5.04
CA GLU A 48 -6.55 -19.44 -5.28
C GLU A 48 -7.50 -18.24 -5.46
N VAL A 49 -7.19 -17.12 -4.81
CA VAL A 49 -7.99 -15.89 -4.78
C VAL A 49 -7.06 -14.70 -4.55
N ASN A 50 -7.17 -13.67 -5.40
CA ASN A 50 -6.25 -12.53 -5.51
C ASN A 50 -4.81 -12.95 -5.86
N GLY A 51 -4.17 -12.19 -6.74
CA GLY A 51 -2.77 -12.39 -7.11
C GLY A 51 -1.82 -11.53 -6.27
N ALA A 52 -0.58 -11.39 -6.71
CA ALA A 52 0.10 -10.12 -6.54
C ALA A 52 -0.72 -8.99 -7.19
N LEU A 53 -0.64 -7.81 -6.59
CA LEU A 53 -1.15 -6.57 -7.17
C LEU A 53 -0.02 -5.92 -7.97
N ALA A 54 -0.36 -5.38 -9.14
CA ALA A 54 0.54 -4.55 -9.95
C ALA A 54 0.16 -3.07 -9.82
N GLY A 55 0.91 -2.20 -10.49
CA GLY A 55 0.68 -0.76 -10.52
C GLY A 55 1.96 -0.01 -10.90
N VAL A 56 1.80 1.19 -11.45
CA VAL A 56 2.90 2.02 -11.97
C VAL A 56 2.72 3.45 -11.49
N ASP A 57 3.67 3.97 -10.71
CA ASP A 57 3.61 5.33 -10.16
C ASP A 57 3.92 6.43 -11.19
N ASP A 58 3.83 7.70 -10.80
CA ASP A 58 4.03 8.84 -11.71
C ASP A 58 5.49 8.99 -12.20
N LEU A 59 6.42 8.18 -11.69
CA LEU A 59 7.81 8.09 -12.16
C LEU A 59 8.05 6.88 -13.07
N GLY A 60 7.03 6.07 -13.36
CA GLY A 60 7.16 4.85 -14.13
C GLY A 60 7.75 3.68 -13.34
N ARG A 61 7.71 3.70 -12.00
CA ARG A 61 8.19 2.59 -11.18
C ARG A 61 7.08 1.55 -11.04
N GLU A 62 7.35 0.35 -11.53
CA GLU A 62 6.43 -0.80 -11.53
C GLU A 62 6.53 -1.59 -10.23
N LEU A 63 5.39 -2.06 -9.70
CA LEU A 63 5.37 -3.00 -8.58
C LEU A 63 5.81 -4.41 -9.00
N LEU A 64 6.41 -5.16 -8.08
CA LEU A 64 6.72 -6.57 -8.29
C LEU A 64 5.46 -7.43 -8.21
N TYR A 65 5.19 -8.22 -9.25
CA TYR A 65 4.14 -9.25 -9.26
C TYR A 65 4.61 -10.63 -9.74
N ASP A 66 5.91 -10.79 -10.00
CA ASP A 66 6.52 -12.01 -10.50
C ASP A 66 7.56 -12.61 -9.53
N ASP A 67 7.87 -13.89 -9.73
CA ASP A 67 8.42 -14.86 -8.78
C ASP A 67 9.92 -14.72 -8.41
N GLN A 68 10.42 -13.48 -8.27
CA GLN A 68 11.65 -13.29 -7.51
C GLN A 68 11.37 -13.46 -6.00
N THR A 69 12.15 -14.37 -5.42
CA THR A 69 12.24 -14.74 -3.98
C THR A 69 11.08 -15.54 -3.38
N ILE A 70 11.07 -16.86 -3.66
CA ILE A 70 10.68 -17.84 -2.64
C ILE A 70 11.89 -18.12 -1.74
N ASP A 71 11.83 -17.61 -0.52
CA ASP A 71 12.06 -18.32 0.77
C ASP A 71 12.81 -17.42 1.77
N LEU A 72 12.05 -16.68 2.58
CA LEU A 72 12.57 -15.96 3.74
C LEU A 72 11.57 -16.13 4.90
N ASN A 73 12.13 -16.23 6.11
CA ASN A 73 11.46 -16.36 7.42
C ASN A 73 10.21 -15.46 7.57
N ASP A 74 9.35 -15.71 8.58
CA ASP A 74 8.11 -14.96 8.90
C ASP A 74 8.30 -13.43 9.07
N LYS A 75 8.63 -12.71 7.98
CA LYS A 75 9.07 -11.31 7.95
C LYS A 75 7.90 -10.40 8.23
N LYS A 76 8.14 -9.37 9.05
CA LYS A 76 7.12 -8.40 9.43
C LYS A 76 7.52 -6.98 9.08
N VAL A 77 6.57 -6.21 8.58
CA VAL A 77 6.69 -4.77 8.40
C VAL A 77 5.72 -4.09 9.35
N GLY A 78 6.27 -3.30 10.27
CA GLY A 78 5.53 -2.39 11.12
C GLY A 78 5.59 -0.97 10.56
N ILE A 79 4.54 -0.17 10.69
CA ILE A 79 4.56 1.26 10.34
C ILE A 79 4.14 2.14 11.51
N PHE A 80 4.81 3.27 11.70
CA PHE A 80 4.45 4.25 12.74
C PHE A 80 3.21 5.04 12.32
N TYR A 81 2.20 5.07 13.19
CA TYR A 81 0.87 5.59 12.86
C TYR A 81 0.35 6.52 13.96
N PHE A 82 -0.27 7.62 13.54
CA PHE A 82 -0.63 8.72 14.41
C PHE A 82 -2.15 8.88 14.50
N LEU A 83 -2.65 9.05 15.73
CA LEU A 83 -4.08 9.17 16.06
C LEU A 83 -4.42 10.49 16.77
N TRP A 84 -3.59 11.50 16.58
CA TRP A 84 -3.64 12.74 17.37
C TRP A 84 -4.06 13.98 16.58
N GLN A 85 -4.24 13.88 15.26
CA GLN A 85 -4.71 14.97 14.39
C GLN A 85 -6.11 15.43 14.83
N GLY A 86 -6.17 16.57 15.50
CA GLY A 86 -7.40 17.20 16.00
C GLY A 86 -7.65 17.02 17.50
N GLU A 87 -6.91 16.14 18.17
CA GLU A 87 -7.04 15.88 19.61
C GLU A 87 -6.46 17.02 20.46
N HIS A 88 -5.41 17.69 19.95
CA HIS A 88 -4.74 18.82 20.61
C HIS A 88 -5.14 20.19 20.02
N GLY A 89 -6.35 20.27 19.46
CA GLY A 89 -6.90 21.49 18.86
C GLY A 89 -7.15 21.36 17.35
N THR A 90 -8.08 22.17 16.84
CA THR A 90 -8.64 22.04 15.48
C THR A 90 -8.71 23.37 14.72
N SER A 91 -7.96 24.40 15.16
CA SER A 91 -7.79 25.66 14.43
C SER A 91 -7.11 25.47 13.07
N GLY A 92 -7.28 26.41 12.14
CA GLY A 92 -6.69 26.34 10.80
C GLY A 92 -7.73 26.08 9.70
N PRO A 93 -7.46 25.18 8.72
CA PRO A 93 -6.19 24.48 8.52
C PRO A 93 -5.08 25.50 8.23
N TYR A 94 -3.97 25.39 8.95
CA TYR A 94 -2.77 26.16 8.65
C TYR A 94 -1.86 25.23 7.83
N ASP A 95 -1.62 25.56 6.56
CA ASP A 95 -0.84 24.72 5.64
C ASP A 95 0.52 25.38 5.39
N ASN A 96 1.58 24.78 5.93
CA ASN A 96 2.92 25.34 5.86
C ASN A 96 3.43 25.44 4.42
N TYR A 97 3.16 24.43 3.58
CA TYR A 97 3.63 24.40 2.20
C TYR A 97 3.00 25.51 1.37
N LYS A 98 1.68 25.69 1.48
CA LYS A 98 0.96 26.77 0.80
C LYS A 98 1.44 28.14 1.28
N ILE A 99 1.52 28.37 2.60
CA ILE A 99 1.99 29.65 3.16
C ILE A 99 3.43 29.98 2.71
N ALA A 100 4.34 29.01 2.77
CA ALA A 100 5.74 29.20 2.40
C ALA A 100 5.93 29.42 0.89
N THR A 101 5.15 28.74 0.06
CA THR A 101 5.24 28.82 -1.42
C THR A 101 4.57 30.08 -1.96
N GLU A 102 3.36 30.40 -1.49
CA GLU A 102 2.59 31.57 -1.94
C GLU A 102 3.12 32.88 -1.35
N THR A 103 3.76 32.85 -0.18
CA THR A 103 4.27 34.06 0.47
C THR A 103 5.56 33.79 1.27
N PRO A 104 6.71 33.58 0.61
CA PRO A 104 7.98 33.25 1.26
C PRO A 104 8.40 34.22 2.37
N GLU A 105 8.02 35.50 2.29
CA GLU A 105 8.32 36.47 3.34
C GLU A 105 7.55 36.26 4.66
N ALA A 106 6.55 35.37 4.68
CA ALA A 106 5.90 34.89 5.90
C ALA A 106 6.91 34.31 6.89
N LEU A 107 7.96 33.66 6.37
CA LEU A 107 9.01 32.98 7.14
C LEU A 107 9.97 33.96 7.84
N THR A 108 9.97 35.25 7.52
CA THR A 108 10.95 36.19 8.07
C THR A 108 10.54 36.83 9.41
N SER A 109 9.31 36.60 9.90
CA SER A 109 8.89 37.01 11.25
C SER A 109 7.50 36.46 11.60
N GLU A 110 7.24 36.23 12.89
CA GLU A 110 5.92 35.83 13.41
C GLU A 110 4.77 36.76 12.96
N ALA A 111 5.00 38.07 12.91
CA ALA A 111 4.00 39.05 12.49
C ALA A 111 3.64 38.97 10.99
N ARG A 112 4.49 38.35 10.16
CA ARG A 112 4.20 38.03 8.76
C ARG A 112 3.55 36.67 8.62
N TRP A 113 4.05 35.66 9.33
CA TRP A 113 3.42 34.33 9.41
C TRP A 113 1.94 34.41 9.76
N ILE A 114 1.60 35.07 10.88
CA ILE A 114 0.20 35.19 11.33
C ILE A 114 -0.65 36.00 10.34
N ARG A 115 -0.06 36.99 9.67
CA ARG A 115 -0.77 37.80 8.66
C ARG A 115 -1.12 36.98 7.41
N ASN A 116 -0.24 36.06 7.03
CA ASN A 116 -0.32 35.28 5.80
C ASN A 116 -0.95 33.90 6.03
N GLY A 117 -1.82 33.77 7.04
CA GLY A 117 -2.59 32.56 7.31
C GLY A 117 -1.96 31.56 8.28
N GLY A 118 -0.77 31.83 8.83
CA GLY A 118 -0.12 30.99 9.83
C GLY A 118 -0.73 31.09 11.24
N GLY A 119 -0.65 30.01 12.01
CA GLY A 119 -1.05 29.97 13.42
C GLY A 119 -0.02 30.56 14.40
N SER A 120 -0.48 30.91 15.60
CA SER A 120 0.41 31.29 16.72
C SER A 120 1.21 30.09 17.25
N VAL A 121 2.21 30.37 18.10
CA VAL A 121 2.91 29.34 18.88
C VAL A 121 1.90 28.47 19.65
N GLY A 122 2.13 27.16 19.67
CA GLY A 122 1.23 26.16 20.24
C GLY A 122 0.08 25.72 19.32
N GLN A 123 -0.07 26.29 18.12
CA GLN A 123 -1.03 25.80 17.12
C GLN A 123 -0.43 24.71 16.23
N HIS A 124 -1.25 23.72 15.87
CA HIS A 124 -0.88 22.64 14.94
C HIS A 124 -1.08 23.09 13.49
N HIS A 125 -0.08 22.84 12.66
CA HIS A 125 -0.09 23.17 11.23
C HIS A 125 0.19 21.91 10.43
N PHE A 126 -0.47 21.79 9.28
CA PHE A 126 -0.19 20.77 8.30
C PHE A 126 1.12 21.08 7.57
N TRP A 127 1.98 20.09 7.33
CA TRP A 127 3.17 20.28 6.49
C TRP A 127 2.83 20.35 4.99
N GLY A 128 1.67 19.81 4.60
CA GLY A 128 1.07 19.86 3.26
C GLY A 128 -0.37 19.32 3.29
N GLU A 129 -1.08 19.34 2.17
CA GLU A 129 -2.46 18.85 2.10
C GLU A 129 -2.53 17.31 1.90
N PRO A 130 -3.15 16.54 2.80
CA PRO A 130 -3.39 15.11 2.59
C PRO A 130 -4.29 14.90 1.37
N LEU A 131 -4.16 13.77 0.66
CA LEU A 131 -5.05 13.43 -0.46
C LEU A 131 -6.52 13.47 -0.03
N PHE A 132 -6.81 12.96 1.17
CA PHE A 132 -8.15 12.95 1.78
C PHE A 132 -8.56 14.29 2.42
N GLY A 133 -7.81 15.37 2.19
CA GLY A 133 -7.97 16.70 2.76
C GLY A 133 -7.50 16.79 4.21
N TYR A 134 -7.53 17.99 4.81
CA TYR A 134 -7.20 18.28 6.21
C TYR A 134 -8.17 17.60 7.22
N TYR A 135 -8.12 16.27 7.32
CA TYR A 135 -8.98 15.42 8.15
C TYR A 135 -8.55 15.43 9.63
N LYS A 136 -9.30 14.72 10.48
CA LYS A 136 -8.96 14.45 11.89
C LYS A 136 -8.90 12.95 12.12
N SER A 137 -8.15 12.47 13.10
CA SER A 137 -8.07 11.03 13.43
C SER A 137 -9.41 10.40 13.86
N SER A 138 -10.46 11.22 14.04
CA SER A 138 -11.85 10.79 14.26
C SER A 138 -12.68 10.64 12.98
N ASP A 139 -12.06 10.69 11.79
CA ASP A 139 -12.73 10.55 10.50
C ASP A 139 -12.75 9.08 10.06
N ASP A 140 -13.84 8.39 10.40
CA ASP A 140 -14.00 6.94 10.16
C ASP A 140 -13.86 6.57 8.67
N TRP A 141 -14.19 7.48 7.74
CA TRP A 141 -14.02 7.26 6.30
C TRP A 141 -12.54 7.17 5.92
N VAL A 142 -11.69 8.05 6.48
CA VAL A 142 -10.23 8.02 6.25
C VAL A 142 -9.63 6.78 6.89
N LEU A 143 -10.10 6.39 8.09
CA LEU A 143 -9.65 5.15 8.73
C LEU A 143 -9.95 3.92 7.87
N ARG A 144 -11.12 3.83 7.22
CA ARG A 144 -11.45 2.75 6.27
C ARG A 144 -10.47 2.70 5.10
N LYS A 145 -10.18 3.82 4.46
CA LYS A 145 -9.20 3.86 3.37
C LYS A 145 -7.79 3.49 3.86
N HIS A 146 -7.42 3.83 5.10
CA HIS A 146 -6.15 3.44 5.71
C HIS A 146 -6.00 1.92 5.98
N VAL A 147 -7.06 1.17 6.34
CA VAL A 147 -6.92 -0.30 6.46
C VAL A 147 -6.66 -0.94 5.11
N GLN A 148 -7.41 -0.54 4.08
CA GLN A 148 -7.28 -1.08 2.72
C GLN A 148 -5.87 -0.86 2.19
N MET A 149 -5.42 0.40 2.15
CA MET A 149 -4.10 0.76 1.65
C MET A 149 -2.96 0.06 2.40
N LEU A 150 -3.02 -0.02 3.73
CA LEU A 150 -1.95 -0.63 4.51
C LEU A 150 -1.97 -2.17 4.44
N ALA A 151 -3.15 -2.78 4.31
CA ALA A 151 -3.29 -4.22 4.05
C ALA A 151 -2.74 -4.59 2.66
N ASP A 152 -3.11 -3.83 1.62
CA ASP A 152 -2.69 -4.07 0.24
C ASP A 152 -1.19 -3.79 0.02
N ALA A 153 -0.62 -2.81 0.74
CA ALA A 153 0.82 -2.60 0.83
C ALA A 153 1.56 -3.73 1.56
N GLY A 154 0.84 -4.65 2.22
CA GLY A 154 1.43 -5.79 2.93
C GLY A 154 1.96 -5.48 4.33
N VAL A 155 1.53 -4.39 4.97
CA VAL A 155 1.91 -4.01 6.33
C VAL A 155 1.29 -4.97 7.36
N ASP A 156 2.13 -5.60 8.19
CA ASP A 156 1.66 -6.58 9.18
C ASP A 156 1.09 -5.92 10.44
N PHE A 157 1.63 -4.76 10.84
CA PHE A 157 1.16 -4.05 12.03
C PHE A 157 1.38 -2.54 12.02
N LEU A 158 0.48 -1.83 12.71
CA LEU A 158 0.63 -0.44 13.09
C LEU A 158 1.31 -0.37 14.46
N VAL A 159 2.26 0.53 14.61
CA VAL A 159 2.73 0.98 15.92
C VAL A 159 2.10 2.34 16.18
N LEU A 160 1.14 2.39 17.09
CA LEU A 160 0.41 3.60 17.42
C LEU A 160 1.25 4.51 18.32
N ASP A 161 1.35 5.79 17.97
CA ASP A 161 2.02 6.78 18.81
C ASP A 161 1.30 7.00 20.14
N ALA A 162 2.01 6.73 21.23
CA ALA A 162 1.69 7.12 22.60
C ALA A 162 2.97 7.63 23.33
N THR A 163 3.96 8.11 22.56
CA THR A 163 5.30 8.47 23.07
C THR A 163 5.28 9.64 24.05
N ASN A 164 4.29 10.53 23.91
CA ASN A 164 4.09 11.72 24.74
C ASN A 164 3.05 11.51 25.86
N SER A 165 3.07 10.33 26.49
CA SER A 165 2.21 9.89 27.60
C SER A 165 0.70 9.79 27.33
N PHE A 166 0.21 10.13 26.13
CA PHE A 166 -1.21 10.13 25.79
C PHE A 166 -1.55 9.01 24.80
N PRO A 167 -2.33 7.98 25.18
CA PRO A 167 -2.56 6.80 24.33
C PRO A 167 -3.81 6.87 23.42
N TYR A 168 -4.46 8.04 23.30
CA TYR A 168 -5.60 8.30 22.40
C TYR A 168 -6.73 7.25 22.43
N VAL A 169 -7.04 6.68 23.60
CA VAL A 169 -7.90 5.48 23.78
C VAL A 169 -9.18 5.48 22.94
N GLU A 170 -9.90 6.60 22.85
CA GLU A 170 -11.14 6.66 22.08
C GLU A 170 -10.92 6.62 20.56
N ARG A 171 -9.80 7.17 20.05
CA ARG A 171 -9.37 7.02 18.66
C ARG A 171 -8.92 5.58 18.37
N VAL A 172 -8.18 4.96 19.30
CA VAL A 172 -7.82 3.53 19.18
C VAL A 172 -9.06 2.64 19.12
N LYS A 173 -10.08 2.92 19.94
CA LYS A 173 -11.36 2.18 19.88
C LYS A 173 -12.08 2.33 18.55
N GLN A 174 -11.98 3.48 17.87
CA GLN A 174 -12.51 3.64 16.50
C GLN A 174 -11.72 2.81 15.48
N VAL A 175 -10.37 2.84 15.53
CA VAL A 175 -9.53 1.95 14.69
C VAL A 175 -9.91 0.49 14.90
N ILE A 176 -10.02 0.05 16.16
CA ILE A 176 -10.42 -1.32 16.51
C ILE A 176 -11.82 -1.64 15.99
N ALA A 177 -12.79 -0.74 16.13
CA ALA A 177 -14.15 -0.97 15.65
C ALA A 177 -14.19 -1.22 14.14
N ILE A 178 -13.44 -0.43 13.37
CA ILE A 178 -13.34 -0.57 11.91
C ILE A 178 -12.53 -1.82 11.55
N TRP A 179 -11.34 -2.04 12.12
CA TRP A 179 -10.50 -3.19 11.82
C TRP A 179 -11.18 -4.52 12.18
N TYR A 180 -12.02 -4.51 13.21
CA TYR A 180 -12.81 -5.66 13.61
C TYR A 180 -13.92 -5.99 12.59
N GLU A 181 -14.55 -4.98 11.99
CA GLU A 181 -15.51 -5.17 10.89
C GLU A 181 -14.84 -5.88 9.70
N TYR A 182 -13.68 -5.39 9.24
CA TYR A 182 -12.91 -6.04 8.17
C TYR A 182 -12.42 -7.45 8.57
N LEU A 183 -12.07 -7.68 9.85
CA LEU A 183 -11.71 -9.01 10.37
C LEU A 183 -12.90 -9.99 10.42
N GLU A 184 -14.13 -9.50 10.63
CA GLU A 184 -15.36 -10.31 10.58
C GLU A 184 -15.79 -10.61 9.15
N LEU A 185 -15.55 -9.70 8.21
CA LEU A 185 -15.69 -9.94 6.77
C LEU A 185 -14.60 -10.88 6.21
N GLY A 186 -13.53 -11.15 6.97
CA GLY A 186 -12.49 -12.13 6.65
C GLY A 186 -11.21 -11.54 6.04
N TYR A 187 -11.10 -10.21 5.94
CA TYR A 187 -9.91 -9.54 5.41
C TYR A 187 -8.73 -9.61 6.38
N LYS A 188 -7.51 -9.60 5.82
CA LYS A 188 -6.27 -9.50 6.60
C LYS A 188 -5.98 -8.04 6.92
N VAL A 189 -6.34 -7.62 8.14
CA VAL A 189 -6.04 -6.26 8.62
C VAL A 189 -4.68 -6.17 9.31
N PRO A 190 -3.95 -5.04 9.19
CA PRO A 190 -2.74 -4.78 9.98
C PRO A 190 -3.05 -4.87 11.48
N LYS A 191 -2.18 -5.55 12.23
CA LYS A 191 -2.30 -5.70 13.68
C LYS A 191 -1.90 -4.43 14.42
N ILE A 192 -2.08 -4.37 15.73
CA ILE A 192 -1.88 -3.16 16.53
C ILE A 192 -0.86 -3.40 17.66
N ALA A 193 0.15 -2.54 17.72
CA ALA A 193 1.08 -2.36 18.84
C ALA A 193 1.12 -0.86 19.23
N PHE A 194 1.85 -0.51 20.29
CA PHE A 194 2.02 0.87 20.75
C PHE A 194 3.49 1.23 20.96
N TYR A 195 3.82 2.50 20.74
CA TYR A 195 5.09 3.10 21.16
C TYR A 195 4.86 4.07 22.32
N THR A 196 5.48 3.81 23.46
CA THR A 196 5.49 4.69 24.65
C THR A 196 6.91 5.14 24.97
N ASN A 197 7.08 6.33 25.56
CA ASN A 197 8.41 6.84 25.93
C ASN A 197 8.35 7.71 27.21
N SER A 198 7.66 8.85 27.14
CA SER A 198 7.42 9.71 28.30
C SER A 198 6.44 9.05 29.28
N GLN A 199 6.82 8.89 30.55
CA GLN A 199 6.03 8.18 31.58
C GLN A 199 5.58 6.79 31.11
N SER A 200 6.45 6.12 30.34
CA SER A 200 6.18 4.86 29.63
C SER A 200 5.49 3.82 30.51
N GLY A 201 5.98 3.59 31.74
CA GLY A 201 5.37 2.61 32.65
C GLY A 201 3.90 2.89 32.97
N ALA A 202 3.56 4.16 33.20
CA ALA A 202 2.18 4.58 33.46
C ALA A 202 1.31 4.52 32.20
N THR A 203 1.85 4.89 31.04
CA THR A 203 1.14 4.85 29.75
C THR A 203 0.88 3.41 29.29
N MET A 204 1.85 2.49 29.41
CA MET A 204 1.66 1.06 29.18
C MET A 204 0.56 0.48 30.11
N LYS A 205 0.56 0.87 31.39
CA LYS A 205 -0.49 0.46 32.34
C LYS A 205 -1.87 1.02 31.97
N ALA A 206 -1.94 2.25 31.45
CA ALA A 206 -3.18 2.85 30.95
C ALA A 206 -3.72 2.14 29.70
N ILE A 207 -2.85 1.82 28.73
CA ILE A 207 -3.17 1.03 27.53
C ILE A 207 -3.74 -0.33 27.93
N TYR A 208 -3.03 -1.07 28.79
CA TYR A 208 -3.47 -2.36 29.31
C TYR A 208 -4.84 -2.29 29.98
N ASN A 209 -5.04 -1.38 30.94
CA ASN A 209 -6.30 -1.28 31.68
C ASN A 209 -7.49 -0.90 30.78
N ASN A 210 -7.30 -0.06 29.77
CA ASN A 210 -8.40 0.46 28.95
C ASN A 210 -8.76 -0.44 27.76
N LEU A 211 -7.81 -1.19 27.22
CA LEU A 211 -7.95 -1.93 25.97
C LEU A 211 -7.79 -3.44 26.16
N HIS A 212 -6.74 -3.90 26.84
CA HIS A 212 -6.44 -5.33 26.98
C HIS A 212 -7.24 -6.00 28.12
N ASN A 213 -7.21 -5.40 29.32
CA ASN A 213 -7.89 -5.92 30.52
C ASN A 213 -9.29 -5.30 30.75
N ASN A 214 -9.85 -4.66 29.73
CA ASN A 214 -11.18 -4.09 29.80
C ASN A 214 -12.22 -5.16 29.44
N LYS A 215 -12.81 -5.79 30.46
CA LYS A 215 -13.80 -6.86 30.30
C LYS A 215 -14.92 -6.50 29.32
N LYS A 216 -15.55 -5.32 29.47
CA LYS A 216 -16.67 -4.89 28.60
C LYS A 216 -16.23 -4.75 27.14
N PHE A 217 -15.01 -4.26 26.91
CA PHE A 217 -14.48 -4.08 25.56
C PHE A 217 -14.14 -5.42 24.88
N ASN A 218 -13.56 -6.37 25.63
CA ASN A 218 -13.34 -7.74 25.14
C ASN A 218 -14.67 -8.50 24.93
N GLU A 219 -15.70 -8.27 25.76
CA GLU A 219 -17.04 -8.83 25.55
C GLU A 219 -17.74 -8.24 24.31
N GLN A 220 -17.45 -6.99 23.96
CA GLN A 220 -17.94 -6.33 22.74
C GLN A 220 -17.23 -6.84 21.48
N TYR A 221 -15.95 -7.23 21.60
CA TYR A 221 -15.11 -7.70 20.49
C TYR A 221 -14.50 -9.07 20.82
N PRO A 222 -15.25 -10.19 20.71
CA PRO A 222 -14.78 -11.52 21.11
C PRO A 222 -13.47 -12.00 20.46
N ARG A 223 -13.17 -11.52 19.25
CA ARG A 223 -11.92 -11.81 18.51
C ARG A 223 -10.84 -10.72 18.64
N LEU A 224 -10.96 -9.79 19.60
CA LEU A 224 -10.04 -8.66 19.77
C LEU A 224 -8.56 -9.06 19.91
N SER A 225 -8.29 -10.24 20.49
CA SER A 225 -6.94 -10.80 20.57
C SER A 225 -6.27 -11.05 19.21
N GLU A 226 -7.05 -11.22 18.14
CA GLU A 226 -6.55 -11.35 16.76
C GLU A 226 -6.16 -10.01 16.12
N LEU A 227 -6.46 -8.86 16.76
CA LEU A 227 -6.04 -7.54 16.29
C LEU A 227 -4.75 -7.05 16.94
N TRP A 228 -4.33 -7.59 18.08
CA TRP A 228 -3.06 -7.22 18.70
C TRP A 228 -1.89 -7.88 17.96
N TYR A 229 -0.82 -7.12 17.74
CA TYR A 229 0.42 -7.67 17.21
C TYR A 229 1.16 -8.40 18.34
N ASN A 230 1.42 -9.68 18.16
CA ASN A 230 2.13 -10.50 19.14
C ASN A 230 3.60 -10.69 18.73
N TRP A 231 4.52 -10.50 19.67
CA TRP A 231 5.94 -10.83 19.53
C TRP A 231 6.33 -11.83 20.62
N ASP A 232 7.09 -12.87 20.27
CA ASP A 232 7.49 -13.97 21.16
C ASP A 232 6.35 -14.55 22.03
N GLY A 233 5.14 -14.63 21.45
CA GLY A 233 3.97 -15.28 22.05
C GLY A 233 3.06 -14.40 22.92
N LYS A 234 3.37 -13.10 23.08
CA LYS A 234 2.52 -12.13 23.82
C LYS A 234 2.29 -10.86 23.00
N PRO A 235 1.27 -10.04 23.30
CA PRO A 235 1.13 -8.71 22.69
C PRO A 235 2.41 -7.89 22.85
N MET A 236 2.84 -7.22 21.78
CA MET A 236 4.03 -6.38 21.78
C MET A 236 3.71 -4.95 22.22
N ILE A 237 4.59 -4.36 23.02
CA ILE A 237 4.59 -2.93 23.29
C ILE A 237 6.02 -2.40 23.29
N VAL A 238 6.22 -1.19 22.76
CA VAL A 238 7.51 -0.49 22.84
C VAL A 238 7.44 0.49 24.01
N GLY A 239 8.45 0.46 24.89
CA GLY A 239 8.46 1.25 26.12
C GLY A 239 9.76 1.11 26.91
N LEU A 240 9.86 1.81 28.03
CA LEU A 240 10.98 1.71 28.96
C LEU A 240 10.66 0.62 29.98
N GLU A 241 11.26 -0.57 29.84
CA GLU A 241 10.94 -1.73 30.69
C GLU A 241 11.26 -1.45 32.17
N ALA A 242 12.24 -0.58 32.45
CA ALA A 242 12.60 -0.14 33.78
C ALA A 242 11.45 0.58 34.54
N GLU A 243 10.48 1.17 33.83
CA GLU A 243 9.31 1.82 34.43
C GLU A 243 8.09 0.90 34.58
N ALA A 244 8.09 -0.26 33.93
CA ALA A 244 6.95 -1.18 33.93
C ALA A 244 6.79 -1.93 35.27
N SER A 245 5.56 -2.03 35.75
CA SER A 245 5.20 -2.94 36.86
C SER A 245 5.26 -4.40 36.43
N ASP A 246 5.51 -5.33 37.35
CA ASP A 246 5.60 -6.77 37.08
C ASP A 246 4.43 -7.34 36.25
N GLU A 247 3.19 -6.92 36.53
CA GLU A 247 1.99 -7.32 35.76
C GLU A 247 2.07 -6.96 34.26
N ILE A 248 2.72 -5.83 33.94
CA ILE A 248 2.89 -5.34 32.56
C ILE A 248 4.02 -6.10 31.85
N LYS A 249 5.10 -6.45 32.59
CA LYS A 249 6.17 -7.33 32.11
C LYS A 249 5.71 -8.78 31.91
N GLU A 250 4.77 -9.23 32.74
CA GLU A 250 4.16 -10.55 32.60
C GLU A 250 3.19 -10.59 31.41
N TYR A 251 2.40 -9.53 31.17
CA TYR A 251 1.41 -9.51 30.09
C TYR A 251 1.99 -9.24 28.69
N PHE A 252 2.88 -8.26 28.52
CA PHE A 252 3.44 -7.90 27.21
C PHE A 252 4.82 -8.53 26.96
N THR A 253 5.18 -8.61 25.69
CA THR A 253 6.58 -8.60 25.26
C THR A 253 7.00 -7.15 25.07
N ILE A 254 7.88 -6.66 25.94
CA ILE A 254 8.35 -5.27 25.91
C ILE A 254 9.63 -5.18 25.07
N LYS A 255 9.59 -4.36 24.03
CA LYS A 255 10.78 -3.92 23.30
C LYS A 255 11.21 -2.55 23.83
N GLU A 256 12.51 -2.33 24.01
CA GLU A 256 12.99 -1.13 24.70
C GLU A 256 12.90 0.11 23.80
N SER A 257 12.21 1.15 24.26
CA SER A 257 12.12 2.45 23.58
C SER A 257 13.51 2.97 23.26
N THR A 258 13.87 3.05 21.98
CA THR A 258 15.17 3.55 21.55
C THR A 258 15.01 4.86 20.80
N TRP A 259 15.13 5.95 21.55
CA TRP A 259 15.18 7.29 20.97
C TRP A 259 16.53 7.50 20.25
N PRO A 260 16.61 8.30 19.17
CA PRO A 260 17.81 8.35 18.33
C PRO A 260 19.05 8.90 19.05
N ASN A 261 18.85 9.75 20.07
CA ASN A 261 19.92 10.29 20.93
C ASN A 261 20.23 9.41 22.17
N ALA A 262 19.51 8.31 22.37
CA ALA A 262 19.75 7.37 23.46
C ALA A 262 20.88 6.40 23.10
N GLY A 263 21.52 5.83 24.12
CA GLY A 263 22.45 4.72 23.93
C GLY A 263 21.71 3.49 23.38
N ARG A 264 22.33 2.80 22.42
CA ARG A 264 21.82 1.55 21.84
C ARG A 264 21.66 0.48 22.93
N THR A 265 20.56 -0.26 22.89
CA THR A 265 20.38 -1.51 23.67
C THR A 265 20.01 -2.65 22.71
N ASP A 266 20.44 -3.89 22.98
CA ASP A 266 20.17 -5.01 22.07
C ASP A 266 18.66 -5.31 21.95
N ASN A 267 17.88 -5.11 23.02
CA ASN A 267 16.41 -5.26 23.01
C ASN A 267 15.67 -4.03 22.43
N GLY A 268 16.40 -3.06 21.87
CA GLY A 268 15.83 -1.83 21.36
C GLY A 268 14.81 -2.02 20.23
N PHE A 269 13.92 -1.04 20.11
CA PHE A 269 13.07 -0.81 18.94
C PHE A 269 13.28 0.66 18.52
N PRO A 270 14.04 0.93 17.44
CA PRO A 270 14.41 2.29 17.07
C PRO A 270 13.23 3.09 16.53
N TRP A 271 13.02 4.31 17.03
CA TRP A 271 12.10 5.25 16.37
C TRP A 271 12.64 5.72 15.01
N MET A 272 13.91 6.11 14.96
CA MET A 272 14.72 6.33 13.75
C MET A 272 16.21 6.42 14.13
N GLU A 273 17.11 6.57 13.15
CA GLU A 273 18.55 6.61 13.40
C GLU A 273 19.22 7.91 12.92
N PHE A 274 19.88 8.61 13.83
CA PHE A 274 20.65 9.82 13.52
C PHE A 274 22.08 9.41 13.12
N ASP A 275 22.89 8.99 14.10
CA ASP A 275 24.32 8.72 13.93
C ASP A 275 24.64 7.25 13.59
N ARG A 276 23.73 6.31 13.87
CA ARG A 276 23.90 4.87 13.60
C ARG A 276 23.42 4.43 12.22
N LEU A 277 22.85 5.34 11.42
CA LEU A 277 22.21 4.99 10.14
C LEU A 277 23.17 4.22 9.22
N LEU A 278 22.67 3.17 8.58
CA LEU A 278 23.40 2.27 7.66
C LEU A 278 24.61 1.55 8.27
N SER A 279 24.62 1.35 9.60
CA SER A 279 25.67 0.60 10.31
C SER A 279 25.10 -0.62 11.06
N ASP A 280 25.96 -1.57 11.44
CA ASP A 280 25.57 -2.74 12.23
C ASP A 280 24.88 -2.37 13.56
N ASP A 281 25.19 -1.18 14.12
CA ASP A 281 24.56 -0.66 15.33
C ASP A 281 23.08 -0.26 15.13
N ALA A 282 22.61 -0.04 13.90
CA ALA A 282 21.19 0.15 13.58
C ALA A 282 20.38 -1.16 13.51
N VAL A 283 21.03 -2.31 13.69
CA VAL A 283 20.37 -3.63 13.76
C VAL A 283 20.21 -4.04 15.22
N TYR A 284 18.97 -4.28 15.63
CA TYR A 284 18.57 -4.63 16.98
C TYR A 284 18.11 -6.08 17.06
N GLY A 285 18.30 -6.71 18.21
CA GLY A 285 17.87 -8.08 18.46
C GLY A 285 18.65 -8.74 19.59
N VAL A 286 18.02 -9.71 20.24
CA VAL A 286 18.58 -10.46 21.38
C VAL A 286 18.85 -11.92 21.00
N ASN A 287 19.65 -12.61 21.82
CA ASN A 287 19.93 -14.06 21.65
C ASN A 287 20.52 -14.46 20.27
N GLY A 288 21.17 -13.52 19.58
CA GLY A 288 21.73 -13.72 18.24
C GLY A 288 20.74 -13.54 17.08
N ARG A 289 19.49 -13.15 17.36
CA ARG A 289 18.51 -12.74 16.33
C ARG A 289 18.84 -11.35 15.81
N LYS A 290 18.47 -11.09 14.56
CA LYS A 290 18.35 -9.73 14.00
C LYS A 290 16.86 -9.39 13.98
N GLU A 291 16.33 -8.87 15.08
CA GLU A 291 14.88 -8.72 15.25
C GLU A 291 14.32 -7.51 14.51
N VAL A 292 14.93 -6.33 14.58
CA VAL A 292 14.37 -5.10 13.98
C VAL A 292 15.42 -4.09 13.57
N LEU A 293 15.11 -3.32 12.52
CA LEU A 293 15.76 -2.05 12.17
C LEU A 293 14.68 -1.03 11.76
N ASN A 294 15.04 0.26 11.68
CA ASN A 294 14.16 1.31 11.17
C ASN A 294 14.56 1.74 9.74
N VAL A 295 13.55 2.08 8.94
CA VAL A 295 13.68 2.86 7.71
C VAL A 295 12.71 4.05 7.77
N SER A 296 13.12 5.21 7.26
CA SER A 296 12.31 6.42 7.35
C SER A 296 12.44 7.31 6.13
N ILE A 297 11.33 7.93 5.71
CA ILE A 297 11.26 8.73 4.47
C ILE A 297 12.06 10.04 4.60
N ALA A 298 12.05 10.69 5.77
CA ALA A 298 12.92 11.81 6.11
C ALA A 298 13.31 11.74 7.59
N GLN A 299 14.50 12.20 7.95
CA GLN A 299 15.09 12.01 9.29
C GLN A 299 15.74 13.28 9.82
N HIS A 300 15.50 13.56 11.11
CA HIS A 300 16.37 14.44 11.86
C HIS A 300 17.80 13.88 11.89
N SER A 301 18.80 14.75 11.89
CA SER A 301 20.21 14.36 12.05
C SER A 301 21.10 15.55 12.40
N ALA A 302 20.89 16.71 11.78
CA ALA A 302 21.73 17.89 11.95
C ALA A 302 21.20 18.89 12.98
N THR A 303 19.87 19.03 13.10
CA THR A 303 19.25 20.05 13.98
C THR A 303 18.12 19.56 14.87
N CYS A 304 17.53 18.40 14.58
CA CYS A 304 16.28 17.95 15.22
C CYS A 304 15.15 18.99 15.11
N THR A 305 15.12 19.77 14.03
CA THR A 305 14.08 20.78 13.78
C THR A 305 13.88 20.95 12.28
N MET A 306 12.92 20.22 11.71
CA MET A 306 12.72 20.12 10.27
C MET A 306 12.58 21.48 9.57
N SER A 307 11.90 22.44 10.20
CA SER A 307 11.77 23.82 9.68
C SER A 307 13.11 24.52 9.43
N PHE A 308 14.19 24.15 10.13
CA PHE A 308 15.53 24.70 9.91
C PHE A 308 16.15 24.23 8.60
N THR A 309 15.87 22.99 8.22
CA THR A 309 16.29 22.40 6.95
C THR A 309 15.40 22.87 5.81
N ALA A 310 14.07 22.91 6.02
CA ALA A 310 13.10 23.40 5.04
C ALA A 310 13.36 24.85 4.60
N TRP A 311 13.62 25.77 5.54
CA TRP A 311 13.52 27.21 5.28
C TRP A 311 14.76 28.04 5.62
N TYR A 312 15.72 27.49 6.37
CA TYR A 312 16.84 28.27 6.92
C TYR A 312 18.22 27.62 6.71
N GLY A 313 18.34 26.79 5.68
CA GLY A 313 19.61 26.26 5.17
C GLY A 313 20.34 25.30 6.10
N ALA A 314 19.63 24.62 7.01
CA ALA A 314 20.20 23.46 7.71
C ALA A 314 20.14 22.19 6.82
N ASN A 315 20.63 21.07 7.34
CA ASN A 315 20.94 19.88 6.54
C ASN A 315 20.59 18.57 7.28
N ASP A 316 19.38 18.49 7.84
CA ASP A 316 18.76 17.21 8.20
C ASP A 316 18.48 16.39 6.91
N ARG A 317 18.23 15.08 7.03
CA ARG A 317 18.04 14.21 5.85
C ARG A 317 16.60 14.35 5.36
N THR A 318 16.41 15.04 4.24
CA THR A 318 15.08 15.22 3.63
C THR A 318 14.67 13.98 2.82
N ARG A 319 13.47 13.98 2.24
CA ARG A 319 13.07 12.93 1.27
C ARG A 319 14.04 12.83 0.08
N SER A 320 14.68 13.96 -0.25
CA SER A 320 15.63 14.14 -1.34
C SER A 320 17.09 13.84 -0.95
N TRP A 321 17.35 13.32 0.26
CA TRP A 321 18.70 12.94 0.69
C TRP A 321 19.21 11.67 0.01
N HIS A 322 20.42 11.71 -0.55
CA HIS A 322 21.19 10.52 -0.94
C HIS A 322 22.68 10.83 -1.03
N ASP A 323 23.54 9.81 -1.03
CA ASP A 323 24.99 9.93 -1.23
C ASP A 323 25.68 10.94 -0.25
N GLY A 324 25.06 11.15 0.93
CA GLY A 324 25.55 12.07 1.96
C GLY A 324 25.12 13.54 1.81
N VAL A 325 24.14 13.86 0.95
CA VAL A 325 23.69 15.23 0.66
C VAL A 325 22.19 15.28 0.31
N ASN A 326 21.53 16.42 0.57
CA ASN A 326 20.20 16.68 0.05
C ASN A 326 20.29 17.14 -1.42
N ASP A 327 19.69 16.39 -2.36
CA ASP A 327 19.51 16.91 -3.72
C ASP A 327 18.53 18.10 -3.69
N THR A 328 18.87 19.12 -4.48
CA THR A 328 18.14 20.38 -4.62
C THR A 328 17.58 20.56 -6.04
N SER A 329 17.65 19.52 -6.88
CA SER A 329 16.97 19.50 -8.17
C SER A 329 15.44 19.56 -8.00
N GLU A 330 14.76 20.23 -8.93
CA GLU A 330 13.33 20.59 -8.83
C GLU A 330 12.42 19.39 -8.53
N ASN A 331 12.76 18.22 -9.07
CA ASN A 331 11.97 16.99 -8.97
C ASN A 331 12.55 15.96 -7.98
N ALA A 332 13.63 16.26 -7.24
CA ALA A 332 14.26 15.30 -6.31
C ALA A 332 13.27 14.71 -5.29
N ILE A 333 12.34 15.55 -4.84
CA ILE A 333 11.26 15.25 -3.90
C ILE A 333 10.22 14.23 -4.43
N LEU A 334 10.24 13.89 -5.73
CA LEU A 334 9.35 12.87 -6.27
C LEU A 334 9.90 11.46 -6.06
N TYR A 335 11.23 11.30 -6.00
CA TYR A 335 11.90 10.00 -6.08
C TYR A 335 12.04 9.28 -4.74
N GLY A 336 12.09 10.01 -3.62
CA GLY A 336 12.23 9.41 -2.29
C GLY A 336 13.56 8.69 -2.09
N TYR A 337 14.67 9.29 -2.53
CA TYR A 337 16.00 8.66 -2.48
C TYR A 337 16.43 8.26 -1.07
N ASN A 338 16.09 9.05 -0.05
CA ASN A 338 16.44 8.75 1.34
C ASN A 338 15.79 7.46 1.84
N PHE A 339 14.57 7.19 1.36
CA PHE A 339 13.83 5.97 1.67
C PHE A 339 14.44 4.77 0.93
N ALA A 340 14.80 4.96 -0.34
CA ALA A 340 15.46 3.96 -1.17
C ALA A 340 16.81 3.49 -0.58
N GLU A 341 17.72 4.43 -0.25
CA GLU A 341 19.05 4.14 0.29
C GLU A 341 18.96 3.27 1.58
N GLN A 342 17.99 3.58 2.44
CA GLN A 342 17.74 2.83 3.67
C GLN A 342 17.11 1.45 3.42
N TRP A 343 16.10 1.33 2.55
CA TRP A 343 15.52 0.03 2.21
C TRP A 343 16.53 -0.89 1.54
N GLU A 344 17.28 -0.39 0.57
CA GLU A 344 18.29 -1.17 -0.14
C GLU A 344 19.43 -1.62 0.78
N TRP A 345 19.73 -0.88 1.85
CA TRP A 345 20.62 -1.34 2.90
C TRP A 345 19.95 -2.35 3.83
N ALA A 346 18.69 -2.12 4.23
CA ALA A 346 17.90 -2.98 5.10
C ALA A 346 17.67 -4.39 4.52
N LEU A 347 17.34 -4.49 3.23
CA LEU A 347 17.19 -5.75 2.49
C LEU A 347 18.45 -6.63 2.58
N LYS A 348 19.63 -6.02 2.70
CA LYS A 348 20.92 -6.73 2.85
C LYS A 348 21.17 -7.21 4.29
N GLN A 349 20.41 -6.73 5.28
CA GLN A 349 20.59 -7.08 6.69
C GLN A 349 19.84 -8.34 7.13
N ASP A 350 18.78 -8.72 6.43
CA ASP A 350 17.96 -9.91 6.71
C ASP A 350 17.35 -9.92 8.14
N THR A 351 16.90 -8.76 8.65
CA THR A 351 16.14 -8.69 9.93
C THR A 351 14.82 -9.47 9.86
N GLU A 352 14.26 -9.85 11.01
CA GLU A 352 12.93 -10.44 11.12
C GLU A 352 11.83 -9.38 10.93
N MET A 353 12.08 -8.15 11.39
CA MET A 353 11.20 -7.00 11.23
C MET A 353 11.90 -5.81 10.57
N ILE A 354 11.12 -5.03 9.81
CA ILE A 354 11.47 -3.66 9.42
C ILE A 354 10.38 -2.74 9.95
N PHE A 355 10.78 -1.65 10.59
CA PHE A 355 9.88 -0.62 11.10
C PHE A 355 9.98 0.65 10.24
N VAL A 356 8.86 1.05 9.63
CA VAL A 356 8.76 2.22 8.75
C VAL A 356 8.29 3.43 9.56
N THR A 357 9.01 4.54 9.48
CA THR A 357 8.58 5.83 10.04
C THR A 357 8.36 6.85 8.93
N GLY A 358 7.11 7.16 8.57
CA GLY A 358 5.83 6.65 9.09
C GLY A 358 4.67 6.84 8.11
N TRP A 359 3.43 6.64 8.57
CA TRP A 359 2.24 6.77 7.70
C TRP A 359 1.78 8.22 7.56
N ASN A 360 1.37 8.88 8.66
CA ASN A 360 0.44 10.01 8.60
C ASN A 360 0.63 11.11 9.68
N GLU A 361 1.86 11.52 10.03
CA GLU A 361 2.09 12.70 10.88
C GLU A 361 1.91 14.03 10.14
N TRP A 362 0.72 14.22 9.56
CA TRP A 362 0.39 15.38 8.73
C TRP A 362 0.57 16.73 9.38
N VAL A 363 0.52 16.80 10.71
CA VAL A 363 0.56 18.06 11.46
C VAL A 363 1.70 18.10 12.46
N ALA A 364 2.29 19.27 12.65
CA ALA A 364 3.29 19.56 13.68
C ALA A 364 2.89 20.80 14.50
N GLN A 365 3.27 20.83 15.77
CA GLN A 365 3.02 21.99 16.63
C GLN A 365 4.06 23.09 16.36
N ARG A 366 3.60 24.34 16.14
CA ARG A 366 4.50 25.50 16.06
C ARG A 366 5.14 25.78 17.42
N GLN A 367 6.45 25.65 17.51
CA GLN A 367 7.21 25.79 18.75
C GLN A 367 7.57 27.25 19.08
N PRO A 368 7.90 27.57 20.35
CA PRO A 368 8.47 28.86 20.73
C PRO A 368 9.76 29.17 19.97
N VAL A 369 9.97 30.44 19.63
CA VAL A 369 11.20 30.88 18.95
C VAL A 369 12.39 30.86 19.91
N TYR A 370 13.40 30.05 19.58
CA TYR A 370 14.66 30.00 20.33
C TYR A 370 15.90 30.42 19.49
N ASP A 371 15.73 30.62 18.18
CA ASP A 371 16.68 31.34 17.30
C ASP A 371 15.94 32.48 16.59
N THR A 372 16.32 33.73 16.86
CA THR A 372 15.66 34.91 16.29
C THR A 372 15.86 35.07 14.78
N ASN A 373 16.84 34.36 14.19
CA ASN A 373 17.04 34.33 12.74
C ASN A 373 16.14 33.30 12.05
N ARG A 374 15.48 32.44 12.82
CA ARG A 374 14.62 31.34 12.36
C ARG A 374 13.26 31.38 13.07
N PRO A 375 12.44 32.41 12.82
CA PRO A 375 11.31 32.77 13.69
C PRO A 375 10.09 31.85 13.57
N ILE A 376 10.04 30.97 12.58
CA ILE A 376 8.99 29.96 12.41
C ILE A 376 9.61 28.59 12.66
N VAL A 377 9.18 27.92 13.73
CA VAL A 377 9.81 26.70 14.26
C VAL A 377 8.80 25.55 14.29
N PHE A 378 9.11 24.48 13.58
CA PHE A 378 8.49 23.16 13.67
C PHE A 378 9.57 22.11 13.82
N VAL A 379 9.36 21.18 14.76
CA VAL A 379 10.33 20.13 15.12
C VAL A 379 10.19 18.95 14.17
N ASP A 380 9.05 18.26 14.21
CA ASP A 380 8.88 16.89 13.69
C ASP A 380 8.68 16.82 12.17
N CYS A 381 7.80 17.67 11.63
CA CYS A 381 7.54 17.86 10.20
C CYS A 381 7.39 19.37 9.91
N ALA A 382 7.74 19.85 8.72
CA ALA A 382 7.60 21.27 8.37
C ALA A 382 7.04 21.54 6.97
N ASP A 383 7.61 20.92 5.93
CA ASP A 383 7.13 20.98 4.55
C ASP A 383 7.13 19.56 3.90
N PRO A 384 6.77 19.41 2.61
CA PRO A 384 6.75 18.11 1.95
C PRO A 384 8.11 17.40 1.87
N ASN A 385 9.23 18.12 1.81
CA ASN A 385 10.57 17.51 1.75
C ASN A 385 11.07 17.15 3.15
N THR A 386 10.63 17.88 4.18
CA THR A 386 10.95 17.65 5.59
C THR A 386 9.76 17.06 6.34
N SER A 387 9.20 15.98 5.79
CA SER A 387 8.14 15.15 6.36
C SER A 387 8.48 13.68 6.09
N ARG A 388 8.07 12.79 7.01
CA ARG A 388 8.37 11.35 6.96
C ARG A 388 7.18 10.48 6.58
N ASP A 389 6.09 11.07 6.09
CA ASP A 389 4.82 10.40 5.83
C ASP A 389 4.76 9.68 4.47
N ALA A 390 4.25 8.45 4.47
CA ALA A 390 3.99 7.65 3.28
C ALA A 390 2.56 7.82 2.71
N GLU A 391 1.62 8.37 3.48
CA GLU A 391 0.26 8.62 3.01
C GLU A 391 0.25 9.59 1.80
N PRO A 392 -0.59 9.35 0.77
CA PRO A 392 -0.66 10.20 -0.40
C PRO A 392 -0.97 11.68 -0.11
N MET A 393 -0.29 12.56 -0.83
CA MET A 393 -0.49 14.01 -0.80
C MET A 393 -1.43 14.45 -1.93
N ARG A 394 -2.19 15.54 -1.72
CA ARG A 394 -2.90 16.21 -2.80
C ARG A 394 -1.92 16.99 -3.67
N GLY A 395 -1.70 16.50 -4.90
CA GLY A 395 -0.73 17.06 -5.84
C GLY A 395 0.73 16.78 -5.44
N LEU A 396 1.66 17.52 -6.05
CA LEU A 396 3.11 17.36 -5.89
C LEU A 396 3.59 15.94 -6.19
N PHE A 397 3.78 15.09 -5.16
CA PHE A 397 4.25 13.72 -5.31
C PHE A 397 3.13 12.66 -5.26
N GLY A 398 1.88 13.08 -5.05
CA GLY A 398 0.72 12.17 -5.07
C GLY A 398 0.90 10.99 -4.12
N ASP A 399 0.84 9.78 -4.68
CA ASP A 399 1.01 8.49 -4.01
C ASP A 399 2.39 7.84 -4.24
N ASN A 400 3.37 8.53 -4.84
CA ASN A 400 4.71 7.96 -5.13
C ASN A 400 5.38 7.29 -3.92
N TYR A 401 5.17 7.84 -2.71
CA TYR A 401 5.71 7.26 -1.46
C TYR A 401 4.93 6.03 -0.96
N TYR A 402 3.62 5.97 -1.24
CA TYR A 402 2.82 4.78 -1.00
C TYR A 402 3.21 3.66 -1.96
N MET A 403 3.37 3.96 -3.26
CA MET A 403 3.82 2.98 -4.25
C MET A 403 5.26 2.49 -3.97
N GLN A 404 6.16 3.38 -3.55
CA GLN A 404 7.51 3.02 -3.11
C GLN A 404 7.50 2.14 -1.83
N LEU A 405 6.56 2.37 -0.91
CA LEU A 405 6.34 1.51 0.26
C LEU A 405 5.89 0.11 -0.18
N CYS A 406 4.86 -0.01 -1.03
CA CYS A 406 4.39 -1.29 -1.58
C CYS A 406 5.52 -2.07 -2.26
N TYR A 407 6.31 -1.39 -3.10
CA TYR A 407 7.46 -1.97 -3.81
C TYR A 407 8.50 -2.58 -2.85
N TYR A 408 8.97 -1.83 -1.85
CA TYR A 408 10.00 -2.34 -0.95
C TYR A 408 9.47 -3.37 0.06
N ILE A 409 8.19 -3.31 0.44
CA ILE A 409 7.58 -4.39 1.23
C ILE A 409 7.54 -5.69 0.42
N ALA A 410 7.17 -5.62 -0.87
CA ALA A 410 7.21 -6.78 -1.77
C ALA A 410 8.65 -7.32 -1.98
N GLN A 411 9.66 -6.45 -2.08
CA GLN A 411 11.08 -6.86 -2.11
C GLN A 411 11.54 -7.56 -0.82
N TYR A 412 11.03 -7.15 0.35
CA TYR A 412 11.44 -7.68 1.65
C TYR A 412 10.71 -8.97 2.05
N LYS A 413 9.42 -9.08 1.72
CA LYS A 413 8.55 -10.21 2.10
C LYS A 413 8.32 -11.22 0.98
N GLY A 414 8.67 -10.87 -0.27
CA GLY A 414 8.18 -11.51 -1.48
C GLY A 414 6.82 -10.96 -1.90
N ALA A 415 6.54 -10.97 -3.20
CA ALA A 415 5.20 -10.71 -3.74
C ALA A 415 4.29 -11.94 -3.56
N ALA A 416 2.97 -11.74 -3.58
CA ALA A 416 2.02 -12.85 -3.58
C ALA A 416 2.07 -13.63 -4.90
N ASN A 417 1.73 -14.92 -4.87
CA ASN A 417 1.61 -15.70 -6.11
C ASN A 417 0.51 -15.09 -7.01
N ARG A 418 0.75 -15.00 -8.33
CA ARG A 418 -0.30 -14.65 -9.30
C ARG A 418 -1.46 -15.65 -9.28
N VAL A 419 -2.65 -15.27 -9.76
CA VAL A 419 -3.77 -16.21 -9.92
C VAL A 419 -3.53 -17.16 -11.10
N ASN A 420 -4.13 -18.35 -11.06
CA ASN A 420 -4.16 -19.23 -12.23
C ASN A 420 -5.13 -18.64 -13.27
N VAL A 421 -4.66 -18.46 -14.52
CA VAL A 421 -5.49 -17.92 -15.61
C VAL A 421 -6.55 -18.90 -16.13
N GLY A 422 -6.38 -20.19 -15.87
CA GLY A 422 -7.25 -21.27 -16.33
C GLY A 422 -6.99 -21.76 -17.75
N GLU A 423 -7.67 -22.86 -18.10
CA GLU A 423 -7.74 -23.36 -19.48
C GLU A 423 -8.69 -22.50 -20.32
N ASN A 424 -8.70 -22.71 -21.65
CA ASN A 424 -9.64 -22.01 -22.52
C ASN A 424 -11.10 -22.39 -22.18
N GLN A 425 -11.89 -21.39 -21.78
CA GLN A 425 -13.29 -21.48 -21.42
C GLN A 425 -14.08 -20.34 -22.09
N THR A 426 -14.79 -20.67 -23.16
CA THR A 426 -15.77 -19.77 -23.80
C THR A 426 -16.96 -19.54 -22.86
N ILE A 427 -17.43 -18.29 -22.78
CA ILE A 427 -18.63 -17.89 -22.03
C ILE A 427 -19.67 -17.33 -23.01
N ASP A 428 -20.91 -17.84 -22.97
CA ASP A 428 -22.03 -17.21 -23.67
C ASP A 428 -22.55 -16.03 -22.82
N ILE A 429 -22.27 -14.81 -23.28
CA ILE A 429 -22.71 -13.56 -22.63
C ILE A 429 -24.24 -13.37 -22.66
N ASN A 430 -24.97 -14.05 -23.54
CA ASN A 430 -26.45 -14.03 -23.48
C ASN A 430 -27.00 -15.10 -22.51
N GLY A 431 -26.15 -16.09 -22.17
CA GLY A 431 -26.48 -17.23 -21.34
C GLY A 431 -26.61 -16.92 -19.85
N ASP A 432 -26.64 -18.00 -19.05
CA ASP A 432 -26.80 -17.93 -17.60
C ASP A 432 -25.48 -17.66 -16.88
N PHE A 433 -25.52 -16.96 -15.74
CA PHE A 433 -24.32 -16.63 -14.96
C PHE A 433 -23.66 -17.84 -14.27
N SER A 434 -24.34 -18.98 -14.12
CA SER A 434 -23.76 -20.22 -13.56
C SER A 434 -22.60 -20.80 -14.37
N GLN A 435 -22.40 -20.35 -15.62
CA GLN A 435 -21.19 -20.64 -16.41
C GLN A 435 -19.90 -20.25 -15.66
N TRP A 436 -19.96 -19.20 -14.84
CA TRP A 436 -18.83 -18.69 -14.05
C TRP A 436 -18.46 -19.54 -12.84
N ASP A 437 -19.23 -20.60 -12.56
CA ASP A 437 -18.93 -21.57 -11.49
C ASP A 437 -18.28 -22.85 -12.04
N ALA A 438 -17.95 -22.88 -13.34
CA ALA A 438 -17.19 -23.96 -13.96
C ALA A 438 -15.76 -24.04 -13.39
N ALA A 439 -15.26 -25.27 -13.16
CA ALA A 439 -13.95 -25.51 -12.55
C ALA A 439 -12.75 -25.03 -13.40
N SER A 440 -12.96 -24.76 -14.69
CA SER A 440 -12.00 -24.13 -15.62
C SER A 440 -11.78 -22.64 -15.31
N VAL A 441 -12.77 -21.96 -14.71
CA VAL A 441 -12.67 -20.55 -14.30
C VAL A 441 -11.95 -20.45 -12.96
N THR A 442 -10.62 -20.43 -13.03
CA THR A 442 -9.75 -20.43 -11.85
C THR A 442 -9.35 -19.03 -11.38
N ALA A 443 -9.27 -18.03 -12.28
CA ALA A 443 -8.95 -16.66 -11.92
C ALA A 443 -10.12 -16.01 -11.15
N LYS A 444 -9.88 -15.74 -9.87
CA LYS A 444 -10.83 -15.14 -8.92
C LYS A 444 -10.15 -14.00 -8.19
N TYR A 445 -10.84 -12.88 -8.12
CA TYR A 445 -10.39 -11.70 -7.39
C TYR A 445 -11.53 -11.22 -6.50
N LEU A 446 -11.14 -10.76 -5.30
CA LEU A 446 -12.01 -10.16 -4.32
C LEU A 446 -11.53 -8.75 -4.02
N ASP A 447 -12.49 -7.86 -3.83
CA ASP A 447 -12.24 -6.54 -3.28
C ASP A 447 -12.81 -6.43 -1.86
N TYR A 448 -12.57 -5.29 -1.24
CA TYR A 448 -13.21 -4.90 0.01
C TYR A 448 -14.70 -4.68 -0.17
N SER A 449 -15.48 -4.92 0.88
CA SER A 449 -16.92 -4.64 0.93
C SER A 449 -17.20 -3.64 2.03
N ASN A 450 -18.30 -2.89 1.90
CA ASN A 450 -18.67 -1.76 2.77
C ASN A 450 -17.66 -0.60 2.76
N ASP A 451 -17.00 -0.34 1.63
CA ASP A 451 -16.05 0.77 1.48
C ASP A 451 -16.54 1.89 0.54
N THR A 452 -17.72 1.69 -0.06
CA THR A 452 -18.58 2.71 -0.70
C THR A 452 -19.35 3.59 0.30
N VAL A 453 -18.96 3.58 1.58
CA VAL A 453 -19.68 4.31 2.64
C VAL A 453 -19.57 5.83 2.51
N ASP A 454 -20.67 6.53 2.79
CA ASP A 454 -20.74 7.98 2.82
C ASP A 454 -19.73 8.59 3.83
N ARG A 455 -19.09 9.69 3.43
CA ARG A 455 -18.35 10.58 4.32
C ARG A 455 -19.24 11.74 4.71
N ASP A 456 -19.42 11.98 6.02
CA ASP A 456 -19.89 13.27 6.56
C ASP A 456 -19.14 13.57 7.85
N CYS A 457 -18.12 14.44 7.77
CA CYS A 457 -17.23 14.68 8.91
C CYS A 457 -16.75 16.15 8.99
N ARG A 458 -16.07 16.47 10.10
CA ARG A 458 -15.46 17.78 10.33
C ARG A 458 -13.94 17.72 10.22
N GLY A 459 -13.40 18.28 9.15
CA GLY A 459 -11.97 18.58 9.03
C GLY A 459 -11.52 19.69 9.99
N PHE A 460 -10.27 20.10 9.84
CA PHE A 460 -9.71 21.24 10.58
C PHE A 460 -10.39 22.57 10.21
N GLY A 461 -10.33 23.53 11.14
CA GLY A 461 -10.92 24.84 11.00
C GLY A 461 -12.44 24.80 10.89
N ARG A 462 -12.94 25.36 9.78
CA ARG A 462 -14.38 25.38 9.44
C ARG A 462 -14.76 24.31 8.41
N LEU A 463 -13.79 23.50 7.97
CA LEU A 463 -14.02 22.54 6.90
C LEU A 463 -15.04 21.46 7.30
N LYS A 464 -15.77 21.00 6.30
CA LYS A 464 -16.68 19.86 6.37
C LYS A 464 -16.44 19.05 5.10
N TYR A 465 -16.18 17.76 5.25
CA TYR A 465 -16.12 16.86 4.10
C TYR A 465 -17.45 16.14 3.98
N GLN A 466 -17.96 16.09 2.76
CA GLN A 466 -19.10 15.26 2.39
C GLN A 466 -18.74 14.53 1.10
N ASN A 467 -18.89 13.21 1.09
CA ASN A 467 -18.82 12.40 -0.12
C ASN A 467 -19.92 11.35 -0.06
N THR A 468 -20.77 11.30 -1.09
CA THR A 468 -21.88 10.34 -1.23
C THR A 468 -21.87 9.75 -2.65
N THR A 469 -20.66 9.52 -3.18
CA THR A 469 -20.44 8.99 -4.54
C THR A 469 -20.40 7.46 -4.57
N GLY A 470 -20.21 6.80 -3.42
CA GLY A 470 -20.33 5.34 -3.34
C GLY A 470 -21.68 4.87 -3.88
N ARG A 471 -21.65 3.89 -4.80
CA ARG A 471 -22.83 3.51 -5.59
C ARG A 471 -22.94 2.00 -5.79
N ASN A 472 -22.03 1.41 -6.58
CA ASN A 472 -21.98 -0.03 -6.81
C ASN A 472 -20.75 -0.59 -6.08
N ASP A 473 -20.94 -1.16 -4.88
CA ASP A 473 -19.91 -1.82 -4.04
C ASP A 473 -19.48 -3.14 -4.71
N ILE A 474 -18.29 -3.17 -5.30
CA ILE A 474 -17.70 -4.27 -6.08
C ILE A 474 -17.11 -5.30 -5.13
N VAL A 475 -17.44 -6.59 -5.30
CA VAL A 475 -16.99 -7.64 -4.34
C VAL A 475 -16.25 -8.78 -5.01
N ASN A 476 -16.78 -9.34 -6.10
CA ASN A 476 -16.19 -10.52 -6.74
C ASN A 476 -15.96 -10.27 -8.23
N MET A 477 -14.76 -10.59 -8.72
CA MET A 477 -14.43 -10.57 -10.14
C MET A 477 -13.86 -11.92 -10.58
N LYS A 478 -14.14 -12.31 -11.83
CA LYS A 478 -13.61 -13.52 -12.46
C LYS A 478 -13.23 -13.21 -13.91
N ILE A 479 -12.21 -13.91 -14.42
CA ILE A 479 -11.79 -13.82 -15.82
C ILE A 479 -11.73 -15.24 -16.42
N ALA A 480 -12.17 -15.36 -17.66
CA ALA A 480 -11.96 -16.53 -18.51
C ALA A 480 -11.46 -16.07 -19.89
N LYS A 481 -10.88 -16.99 -20.67
CA LYS A 481 -10.37 -16.70 -22.01
C LYS A 481 -10.68 -17.84 -22.97
N ASP A 482 -10.69 -17.56 -24.26
CA ASP A 482 -10.52 -18.58 -25.29
C ASP A 482 -9.50 -18.14 -26.35
N ALA A 483 -9.56 -18.73 -27.55
CA ALA A 483 -8.66 -18.38 -28.64
C ALA A 483 -8.86 -16.93 -29.13
N ASP A 484 -10.09 -16.41 -29.07
CA ASP A 484 -10.48 -15.15 -29.71
C ASP A 484 -10.85 -14.05 -28.70
N ASN A 485 -11.27 -14.41 -27.48
CA ASN A 485 -11.86 -13.49 -26.51
C ASN A 485 -11.26 -13.61 -25.11
N LEU A 486 -11.30 -12.49 -24.38
CA LEU A 486 -11.31 -12.45 -22.93
C LEU A 486 -12.75 -12.19 -22.47
N TYR A 487 -13.14 -12.87 -21.39
CA TYR A 487 -14.42 -12.75 -20.74
C TYR A 487 -14.19 -12.23 -19.33
N PHE A 488 -14.98 -11.23 -18.94
CA PHE A 488 -14.91 -10.64 -17.60
C PHE A 488 -16.25 -10.78 -16.91
N TYR A 489 -16.21 -11.05 -15.61
CA TYR A 489 -17.34 -11.04 -14.68
C TYR A 489 -17.02 -10.13 -13.51
N VAL A 490 -18.04 -9.39 -13.07
CA VAL A 490 -18.03 -8.65 -11.81
C VAL A 490 -19.39 -8.78 -11.14
N ASP A 491 -19.40 -8.90 -9.82
CA ASP A 491 -20.62 -8.73 -9.02
C ASP A 491 -20.41 -7.81 -7.81
N THR A 492 -21.52 -7.25 -7.36
CA THR A 492 -21.59 -6.20 -6.33
C THR A 492 -22.35 -6.66 -5.09
N ALA A 493 -22.09 -6.06 -3.92
CA ALA A 493 -22.72 -6.44 -2.65
C ALA A 493 -24.26 -6.28 -2.68
N ALA A 494 -24.75 -5.26 -3.39
CA ALA A 494 -26.16 -5.00 -3.66
C ALA A 494 -26.47 -5.14 -5.16
N ALA A 495 -27.75 -5.12 -5.53
CA ALA A 495 -28.16 -5.09 -6.93
C ALA A 495 -27.60 -3.86 -7.64
N LEU A 496 -27.13 -4.03 -8.88
CA LEU A 496 -26.55 -2.97 -9.70
C LEU A 496 -27.55 -1.83 -9.90
N THR A 497 -27.06 -0.61 -9.78
CA THR A 497 -27.81 0.58 -10.20
C THR A 497 -28.05 0.59 -11.71
N ALA A 498 -29.00 1.40 -12.17
CA ALA A 498 -29.22 1.59 -13.60
C ALA A 498 -27.95 2.13 -14.30
N PRO A 499 -27.67 1.72 -15.55
CA PRO A 499 -26.49 2.18 -16.30
C PRO A 499 -26.62 3.66 -16.69
N GLU A 500 -26.26 4.54 -15.76
CA GLU A 500 -26.38 6.00 -15.86
C GLU A 500 -25.01 6.68 -15.68
N GLY A 501 -24.70 7.60 -16.61
CA GLY A 501 -23.44 8.36 -16.65
C GLY A 501 -22.33 7.69 -17.46
N GLU A 502 -21.20 8.37 -17.58
CA GLU A 502 -20.00 7.91 -18.31
C GLU A 502 -19.05 7.05 -17.45
N THR A 503 -19.41 6.83 -16.17
CA THR A 503 -18.57 6.23 -15.13
C THR A 503 -19.24 5.03 -14.45
N TRP A 504 -20.22 4.40 -15.10
CA TRP A 504 -20.89 3.20 -14.58
C TRP A 504 -20.09 1.93 -14.89
N MET A 505 -19.65 1.24 -13.84
CA MET A 505 -18.93 -0.04 -13.90
C MET A 505 -17.84 -0.06 -15.01
N THR A 506 -16.97 0.94 -15.07
CA THR A 506 -15.90 0.98 -16.09
C THR A 506 -14.86 -0.10 -15.81
N LEU A 507 -14.51 -0.89 -16.82
CA LEU A 507 -13.37 -1.81 -16.78
C LEU A 507 -12.18 -1.14 -17.48
N PHE A 508 -11.13 -0.84 -16.72
CA PHE A 508 -9.85 -0.39 -17.26
C PHE A 508 -8.92 -1.58 -17.47
N ILE A 509 -8.14 -1.55 -18.56
CA ILE A 509 -7.20 -2.61 -18.95
C ILE A 509 -5.88 -1.95 -19.32
N ASP A 510 -4.79 -2.51 -18.80
CA ASP A 510 -3.43 -2.38 -19.32
C ASP A 510 -3.15 -3.66 -20.13
N SER A 511 -2.90 -3.53 -21.44
CA SER A 511 -2.67 -4.66 -22.34
C SER A 511 -1.25 -5.25 -22.29
N GLY A 512 -0.37 -4.74 -21.42
CA GLY A 512 1.04 -5.13 -21.34
C GLY A 512 1.89 -4.58 -22.50
N ASN A 513 1.36 -3.64 -23.27
CA ASN A 513 2.02 -3.07 -24.44
C ASN A 513 2.50 -1.63 -24.17
N ASN A 514 3.74 -1.53 -23.71
CA ASN A 514 4.39 -0.27 -23.33
C ASN A 514 4.59 0.73 -24.49
N ASP A 515 4.37 0.34 -25.76
CA ASP A 515 4.35 1.28 -26.90
C ASP A 515 3.01 2.04 -27.03
N ASN A 516 1.97 1.65 -26.29
CA ASN A 516 0.67 2.33 -26.30
C ASN A 516 0.69 3.60 -25.43
N ALA A 517 0.08 4.67 -25.95
CA ALA A 517 -0.33 5.79 -25.12
C ALA A 517 -1.39 5.32 -24.10
N ASN A 518 -1.30 5.78 -22.86
CA ASN A 518 -2.12 5.32 -21.75
C ASN A 518 -2.55 6.47 -20.83
N TRP A 519 -3.55 6.20 -19.99
CA TRP A 519 -3.95 7.03 -18.85
C TRP A 519 -3.56 6.29 -17.57
N TYR A 520 -2.50 6.73 -16.88
CA TYR A 520 -1.99 6.10 -15.64
C TYR A 520 -1.83 4.56 -15.75
N GLY A 521 -1.24 4.09 -16.85
CA GLY A 521 -1.05 2.67 -17.16
C GLY A 521 -2.14 2.06 -18.06
N TYR A 522 -3.37 2.58 -18.06
CA TYR A 522 -4.46 1.99 -18.84
C TYR A 522 -4.45 2.47 -20.30
N ASP A 523 -4.21 1.56 -21.22
CA ASP A 523 -4.29 1.80 -22.66
C ASP A 523 -5.66 1.47 -23.26
N PHE A 524 -6.53 0.74 -22.52
CA PHE A 524 -7.93 0.52 -22.90
C PHE A 524 -8.90 0.74 -21.74
N LYS A 525 -10.14 1.13 -22.08
CA LYS A 525 -11.28 1.03 -21.16
C LYS A 525 -12.53 0.52 -21.86
N VAL A 526 -13.35 -0.22 -21.13
CA VAL A 526 -14.68 -0.65 -21.56
C VAL A 526 -15.72 0.12 -20.75
N ASP A 527 -16.69 0.69 -21.46
CA ASP A 527 -17.92 1.25 -20.90
C ASP A 527 -19.06 0.23 -21.14
N PRO A 528 -19.51 -0.48 -20.09
CA PRO A 528 -20.57 -1.47 -20.25
C PRO A 528 -21.96 -0.86 -20.42
N ALA A 529 -22.16 0.42 -20.07
CA ALA A 529 -23.44 1.10 -20.26
C ALA A 529 -23.70 1.40 -21.74
N SER A 530 -22.66 1.79 -22.50
CA SER A 530 -22.76 1.95 -23.96
C SER A 530 -22.36 0.72 -24.78
N GLY A 531 -21.72 -0.28 -24.15
CA GLY A 531 -21.25 -1.50 -24.81
C GLY A 531 -20.03 -1.25 -25.72
N LYS A 532 -19.12 -0.36 -25.33
CA LYS A 532 -18.01 0.11 -26.16
C LYS A 532 -16.64 -0.10 -25.53
N LEU A 533 -15.67 -0.45 -26.36
CA LEU A 533 -14.24 -0.46 -26.07
C LEU A 533 -13.60 0.81 -26.62
N TYR A 534 -12.84 1.49 -25.78
CA TYR A 534 -12.04 2.65 -26.12
C TYR A 534 -10.55 2.36 -25.93
N LYS A 535 -9.72 2.90 -26.83
CA LYS A 535 -8.26 2.96 -26.67
C LYS A 535 -7.84 4.36 -26.22
N SER A 536 -6.84 4.44 -25.35
CA SER A 536 -6.23 5.71 -24.93
C SER A 536 -5.35 6.30 -26.03
N ASN A 537 -5.37 7.64 -26.11
CA ASN A 537 -4.46 8.46 -26.90
C ASN A 537 -3.49 9.26 -25.99
N GLY A 538 -3.37 8.87 -24.71
CA GLY A 538 -2.64 9.60 -23.67
C GLY A 538 -3.56 10.56 -22.89
N ASP A 539 -3.29 10.73 -21.59
CA ASP A 539 -4.17 11.44 -20.66
C ASP A 539 -5.62 10.92 -20.71
N TRP A 540 -6.61 11.71 -20.28
CA TRP A 540 -8.04 11.34 -20.41
C TRP A 540 -8.58 11.55 -21.84
N ASN A 541 -7.92 10.97 -22.84
CA ASN A 541 -8.32 11.05 -24.24
C ASN A 541 -8.61 9.65 -24.80
N TRP A 542 -9.89 9.35 -25.01
CA TRP A 542 -10.38 8.01 -25.32
C TRP A 542 -11.05 7.94 -26.70
N GLN A 543 -10.54 7.07 -27.58
CA GLN A 543 -11.11 6.83 -28.91
C GLN A 543 -11.84 5.49 -28.95
N GLU A 544 -13.10 5.48 -29.40
CA GLU A 544 -13.87 4.26 -29.66
C GLU A 544 -13.18 3.42 -30.75
N VAL A 545 -12.92 2.15 -30.45
CA VAL A 545 -12.24 1.21 -31.37
C VAL A 545 -13.06 -0.05 -31.68
N ALA A 546 -13.93 -0.49 -30.76
CA ALA A 546 -14.79 -1.65 -30.97
C ALA A 546 -16.06 -1.61 -30.10
N THR A 547 -17.01 -2.50 -30.40
CA THR A 547 -18.19 -2.78 -29.57
C THR A 547 -18.00 -4.11 -28.84
N VAL A 548 -18.34 -4.15 -27.55
CA VAL A 548 -18.31 -5.36 -26.71
C VAL A 548 -19.72 -5.92 -26.53
N THR A 549 -19.84 -7.23 -26.25
CA THR A 549 -21.12 -7.80 -25.81
C THR A 549 -21.17 -7.75 -24.28
N VAL A 550 -22.26 -7.26 -23.71
CA VAL A 550 -22.46 -7.07 -22.27
C VAL A 550 -23.81 -7.64 -21.85
N LYS A 551 -23.86 -8.28 -20.68
CA LYS A 551 -25.11 -8.62 -19.97
C LYS A 551 -24.95 -8.26 -18.50
N TYR A 552 -25.99 -7.66 -17.91
CA TYR A 552 -26.11 -7.48 -16.48
C TYR A 552 -27.49 -7.91 -15.98
N GLU A 553 -27.55 -8.47 -14.77
CA GLU A 553 -28.79 -8.96 -14.14
C GLU A 553 -28.62 -8.99 -12.61
N GLY A 554 -29.54 -8.36 -11.88
CA GLY A 554 -29.44 -8.28 -10.41
C GLY A 554 -28.18 -7.53 -9.98
N ASN A 555 -27.28 -8.20 -9.28
CA ASN A 555 -25.98 -7.68 -8.84
C ASN A 555 -24.80 -8.09 -9.75
N LYS A 556 -25.05 -8.72 -10.90
CA LYS A 556 -24.01 -9.35 -11.73
C LYS A 556 -23.88 -8.68 -13.09
N LEU A 557 -22.66 -8.56 -13.58
CA LEU A 557 -22.33 -8.11 -14.93
C LEU A 557 -21.29 -9.05 -15.54
N MET A 558 -21.45 -9.37 -16.82
CA MET A 558 -20.41 -10.03 -17.62
C MET A 558 -20.30 -9.43 -19.01
N LEU A 559 -19.09 -9.43 -19.56
CA LEU A 559 -18.80 -8.91 -20.89
C LEU A 559 -17.73 -9.71 -21.63
N SER A 560 -17.64 -9.52 -22.94
CA SER A 560 -16.59 -10.09 -23.80
C SER A 560 -15.81 -9.01 -24.55
N VAL A 561 -14.48 -9.12 -24.51
CA VAL A 561 -13.52 -8.29 -25.26
C VAL A 561 -12.75 -9.20 -26.20
N LYS A 562 -12.67 -8.87 -27.50
CA LYS A 562 -11.85 -9.66 -28.41
C LYS A 562 -10.38 -9.40 -28.13
N ARG A 563 -9.59 -10.46 -28.05
CA ARG A 563 -8.14 -10.41 -27.86
C ARG A 563 -7.44 -9.61 -28.95
N ALA A 564 -7.92 -9.71 -30.19
CA ALA A 564 -7.42 -8.93 -31.32
C ALA A 564 -7.63 -7.41 -31.18
N ASP A 565 -8.70 -6.97 -30.53
CA ASP A 565 -9.04 -5.53 -30.39
C ASP A 565 -8.14 -4.85 -29.33
N ILE A 566 -7.58 -5.62 -28.39
CA ILE A 566 -6.61 -5.18 -27.36
C ILE A 566 -5.18 -5.70 -27.58
N GLY A 567 -4.89 -6.39 -28.68
CA GLY A 567 -3.54 -6.85 -29.06
C GLY A 567 -3.03 -8.15 -28.43
N THR A 568 -3.82 -8.86 -27.61
CA THR A 568 -3.36 -10.00 -26.78
C THR A 568 -3.40 -11.36 -27.50
N GLN A 569 -2.61 -11.56 -28.56
CA GLN A 569 -2.79 -12.72 -29.46
C GLN A 569 -2.15 -14.07 -29.02
N ASP A 570 -1.03 -14.06 -28.29
CA ASP A 570 -0.29 -15.29 -27.91
C ASP A 570 -0.68 -15.78 -26.49
N ALA A 571 0.21 -15.59 -25.51
CA ALA A 571 -0.10 -15.63 -24.08
C ALA A 571 -0.91 -14.38 -23.70
N VAL A 572 -1.83 -14.51 -22.75
CA VAL A 572 -2.46 -13.34 -22.14
C VAL A 572 -1.53 -12.76 -21.08
N ASP A 573 -1.36 -11.45 -21.07
CA ASP A 573 -0.54 -10.72 -20.11
C ASP A 573 -1.17 -9.33 -19.93
N ILE A 574 -2.12 -9.21 -18.99
CA ILE A 574 -2.84 -7.97 -18.75
C ILE A 574 -2.90 -7.62 -17.26
N GLN A 575 -3.02 -6.32 -17.00
CA GLN A 575 -3.50 -5.82 -15.71
C GLN A 575 -4.90 -5.22 -15.91
N PHE A 576 -5.74 -5.23 -14.87
CA PHE A 576 -7.08 -4.65 -14.97
C PHE A 576 -7.58 -4.10 -13.64
N LYS A 577 -8.59 -3.22 -13.75
CA LYS A 577 -9.32 -2.60 -12.64
C LYS A 577 -10.78 -2.40 -13.04
N TRP A 578 -11.70 -2.59 -12.10
CA TRP A 578 -13.06 -2.07 -12.21
C TRP A 578 -13.19 -0.78 -11.40
N ALA A 579 -13.96 0.19 -11.87
CA ALA A 579 -14.30 1.38 -11.10
C ALA A 579 -15.72 1.86 -11.40
N ASP A 580 -16.41 2.34 -10.38
CA ASP A 580 -17.78 2.85 -10.48
C ASP A 580 -17.90 4.24 -9.87
N ASN A 581 -18.64 5.13 -10.54
CA ASN A 581 -18.97 6.48 -10.09
C ASN A 581 -17.78 7.34 -9.65
N TYR A 582 -16.61 7.13 -10.26
CA TYR A 582 -15.48 8.03 -10.17
C TYR A 582 -15.85 9.42 -10.71
N GLN A 583 -15.22 10.47 -10.17
CA GLN A 583 -15.58 11.87 -10.35
C GLN A 583 -14.49 12.66 -11.06
N LYS A 584 -14.90 13.79 -11.67
CA LYS A 584 -13.98 14.75 -12.27
C LYS A 584 -13.37 15.66 -11.19
N ASN A 585 -12.11 16.05 -11.42
CA ASN A 585 -11.42 17.06 -10.61
C ASN A 585 -11.86 18.49 -10.97
N GLU A 586 -11.29 19.50 -10.31
CA GLU A 586 -11.60 20.93 -10.56
C GLU A 586 -11.31 21.44 -11.99
N LEU A 587 -10.61 20.66 -12.83
CA LEU A 587 -10.30 20.99 -14.22
C LEU A 587 -11.27 20.33 -15.23
N ASP A 588 -12.36 19.73 -14.76
CA ASP A 588 -13.37 19.00 -15.57
C ASP A 588 -12.79 17.77 -16.33
N THR A 589 -11.69 17.22 -15.83
CA THR A 589 -11.05 15.97 -16.30
C THR A 589 -10.99 14.92 -15.19
N TYR A 590 -10.58 13.70 -15.53
CA TYR A 590 -10.33 12.63 -14.57
C TYR A 590 -8.84 12.39 -14.40
N ASP A 591 -8.42 12.22 -13.15
CA ASP A 591 -7.08 11.80 -12.74
C ASP A 591 -7.17 10.49 -11.92
N VAL A 592 -6.03 9.93 -11.54
CA VAL A 592 -5.98 8.69 -10.74
C VAL A 592 -6.48 8.88 -9.29
N TRP A 593 -6.56 10.12 -8.79
CA TRP A 593 -6.89 10.43 -7.40
C TRP A 593 -8.33 10.10 -7.03
N THR A 594 -9.24 10.19 -8.00
CA THR A 594 -10.64 9.79 -7.79
C THR A 594 -10.79 8.30 -7.45
N LEU A 595 -9.88 7.43 -7.92
CA LEU A 595 -9.85 5.99 -7.58
C LEU A 595 -9.48 5.73 -6.11
N TYR A 596 -9.08 6.78 -5.37
CA TYR A 596 -8.98 6.78 -3.92
C TYR A 596 -10.17 7.51 -3.28
N CYS A 597 -10.59 8.64 -3.84
CA CYS A 597 -11.51 9.56 -3.18
C CYS A 597 -13.00 9.24 -3.36
N ASP A 598 -13.41 8.65 -4.48
CA ASP A 598 -14.81 8.66 -4.91
C ASP A 598 -15.29 7.31 -5.44
N GLY A 599 -16.60 7.10 -5.35
CA GLY A 599 -17.27 5.96 -5.96
C GLY A 599 -16.79 4.64 -5.38
N ASP A 600 -16.34 3.76 -6.25
CA ASP A 600 -15.67 2.51 -5.92
C ASP A 600 -14.56 2.18 -6.94
N ALA A 601 -13.54 1.44 -6.52
CA ALA A 601 -12.42 1.04 -7.37
C ALA A 601 -11.79 -0.28 -6.88
N ALA A 602 -11.83 -1.31 -7.73
CA ALA A 602 -11.38 -2.67 -7.47
C ALA A 602 -10.17 -3.06 -8.35
N PRO A 603 -8.95 -3.22 -7.79
CA PRO A 603 -8.60 -3.00 -6.38
C PRO A 603 -8.46 -1.49 -6.09
N TYR A 604 -8.28 -1.12 -4.84
CA TYR A 604 -8.31 0.28 -4.42
C TYR A 604 -7.14 1.14 -4.98
N GLY A 605 -7.42 2.41 -5.29
CA GLY A 605 -6.41 3.39 -5.70
C GLY A 605 -5.78 3.11 -7.08
N ARG A 606 -4.46 3.21 -7.18
CA ARG A 606 -3.64 2.96 -8.39
C ARG A 606 -3.28 1.48 -8.62
N LEU A 607 -3.57 0.60 -7.67
CA LEU A 607 -3.23 -0.82 -7.77
C LEU A 607 -4.06 -1.52 -8.86
N ASN A 608 -3.56 -2.63 -9.40
CA ASN A 608 -4.22 -3.44 -10.42
C ASN A 608 -4.21 -4.93 -10.06
N TYR A 609 -5.21 -5.66 -10.53
CA TYR A 609 -5.18 -7.13 -10.57
C TYR A 609 -4.42 -7.62 -11.80
N VAL A 610 -3.65 -8.71 -11.67
CA VAL A 610 -2.84 -9.30 -12.75
C VAL A 610 -3.46 -10.59 -13.27
N TYR A 611 -3.73 -10.66 -14.58
CA TYR A 611 -4.15 -11.88 -15.29
C TYR A 611 -3.11 -12.19 -16.38
N SER A 612 -2.12 -13.02 -16.04
CA SER A 612 -0.95 -13.25 -16.89
C SER A 612 -0.49 -14.72 -16.95
N GLU A 613 -0.21 -15.18 -18.16
CA GLU A 613 0.47 -16.43 -18.52
C GLU A 613 1.99 -16.27 -18.65
N VAL A 614 2.51 -15.03 -18.65
CA VAL A 614 3.90 -14.70 -19.03
C VAL A 614 4.81 -14.62 -17.80
N ALA A 615 5.96 -15.28 -17.86
CA ALA A 615 7.01 -15.14 -16.86
C ALA A 615 7.85 -13.88 -17.13
N HIS A 616 7.63 -12.84 -16.32
CA HIS A 616 8.38 -11.59 -16.29
C HIS A 616 9.70 -11.77 -15.55
N LYS A 617 10.80 -11.80 -16.31
CA LYS A 617 12.13 -11.69 -15.73
C LYS A 617 12.42 -10.22 -15.42
N THR A 618 12.10 -9.78 -14.21
CA THR A 618 12.59 -8.51 -13.69
C THR A 618 14.12 -8.46 -13.80
N SER A 619 14.63 -7.46 -14.54
CA SER A 619 16.06 -7.24 -14.68
C SER A 619 16.67 -6.87 -13.33
N LYS A 620 17.71 -7.60 -12.92
CA LYS A 620 18.51 -7.29 -11.73
C LYS A 620 19.45 -6.10 -11.97
#